data_AF-A0A9X2MCL7-F1
#
_entry.id   AF-A0A9X2MCL7-F1
#
_cell.length_a   1.000
_cell.length_b   1.000
_cell.length_c   1.000
_cell.angle_alpha   90.00
_cell.angle_beta   90.00
_cell.angle_gamma   90.00
#
_symmetry.space_group_name_H-M   'P 1'
#
loop_
_entity.id
_entity.type
_entity.pdbx_description
1 polymer ?
#
loop_
_entity_poly.entity_id
_entity_poly.type
_entity_poly.pdbx_seq_one_letter_code
_entity_poly.pdbx_strand_id
1 'polypeptide(L)'
;MFITTVIKMSTVLKVIFFIVLVVVIIRYIKNIKASVVGSKKTINYLLRRNTKSLLKNRYNMFNIHNRNEDAKVYNINSDEDVIRYANGDVYKGQIKSGIREGLGTCYFANKDVYEGMWKDDKMECVGKYVFADRSFYSGDFKNGCKEGIGVYTCDDYKYIGQYYADRKGRVGTFHLPENSYLKVIIENGTIVEGTYIREGHEEEYIYNVDLSNEREVIKNIRSYFVRDVSNI
;
A
#
# COMPACT_ATOMS: atom_id res chain seq x y z
N MET A 1 29.41 -66.67 -23.14
CA MET A 1 28.98 -66.45 -21.75
C MET A 1 29.25 -65.02 -21.22
N PHE A 2 30.20 -64.26 -21.78
CA PHE A 2 30.57 -62.91 -21.28
C PHE A 2 29.59 -61.76 -21.62
N ILE A 3 28.95 -61.79 -22.80
CA ILE A 3 28.08 -60.68 -23.26
C ILE A 3 26.81 -60.56 -22.40
N THR A 4 26.23 -61.70 -22.00
CA THR A 4 25.03 -61.75 -21.16
C THR A 4 25.26 -61.22 -19.74
N THR A 5 26.47 -61.36 -19.19
CA THR A 5 26.84 -60.85 -17.86
C THR A 5 27.03 -59.33 -17.88
N VAL A 6 27.60 -58.78 -18.95
CA VAL A 6 27.79 -57.33 -19.12
C VAL A 6 26.46 -56.60 -19.30
N ILE A 7 25.53 -57.15 -20.08
CA ILE A 7 24.18 -56.57 -20.26
C ILE A 7 23.37 -56.60 -18.95
N LYS A 8 23.49 -57.67 -18.16
CA LYS A 8 22.89 -57.76 -16.81
C LYS A 8 23.50 -56.75 -15.84
N MET A 9 24.82 -56.51 -15.89
CA MET A 9 25.46 -55.49 -15.07
C MET A 9 25.02 -54.06 -15.43
N SER A 10 24.89 -53.75 -16.73
CA SER A 10 24.42 -52.43 -17.20
C SER A 10 22.98 -52.14 -16.76
N THR A 11 22.12 -53.15 -16.77
CA THR A 11 20.72 -53.01 -16.31
C THR A 11 20.65 -52.80 -14.81
N VAL A 12 21.45 -53.52 -14.01
CA VAL A 12 21.54 -53.30 -12.56
C VAL A 12 22.04 -51.88 -12.23
N LEU A 13 23.05 -51.38 -12.95
CA LEU A 13 23.59 -50.04 -12.72
C LEU A 13 22.57 -48.94 -13.04
N LYS A 14 21.77 -49.11 -14.10
CA LYS A 14 20.69 -48.17 -14.46
C LYS A 14 19.57 -48.15 -13.41
N VAL A 15 19.23 -49.31 -12.84
CA VAL A 15 18.24 -49.41 -11.75
C VAL A 15 18.74 -48.70 -10.49
N ILE A 16 20.01 -48.89 -10.11
CA ILE A 16 20.61 -48.20 -8.97
C ILE A 16 20.61 -46.68 -9.19
N PHE A 17 21.02 -46.22 -10.38
CA PHE A 17 21.01 -44.80 -10.72
C PHE A 17 19.60 -44.18 -10.64
N PHE A 18 18.59 -44.89 -11.14
CA PHE A 18 17.20 -44.44 -11.07
C PHE A 18 16.70 -44.34 -9.62
N ILE A 19 17.03 -45.31 -8.77
CA ILE A 19 16.68 -45.28 -7.34
C ILE A 19 17.32 -44.08 -6.65
N VAL A 20 18.60 -43.80 -6.91
CA VAL A 20 19.31 -42.64 -6.36
C VAL A 20 18.66 -41.33 -6.82
N LEU A 21 18.32 -41.21 -8.10
CA LEU A 21 17.65 -40.03 -8.66
C LEU A 21 16.29 -39.79 -7.98
N VAL A 22 15.49 -40.84 -7.81
CA VAL A 22 14.19 -40.76 -7.12
C VAL A 22 14.36 -40.31 -5.66
N VAL A 23 15.36 -40.82 -4.94
CA VAL A 23 15.65 -40.41 -3.56
C VAL A 23 16.05 -38.93 -3.49
N VAL A 24 16.86 -38.44 -4.44
CA VAL A 24 17.24 -37.02 -4.54
C VAL A 24 16.03 -36.14 -4.82
N ILE A 25 15.16 -36.53 -5.76
CA ILE A 25 13.93 -35.80 -6.09
C ILE A 25 12.99 -35.75 -4.88
N ILE A 26 12.81 -36.88 -4.17
CA ILE A 26 11.98 -36.92 -2.95
C ILE A 26 12.54 -35.99 -1.87
N ARG A 27 13.88 -35.98 -1.66
CA ARG A 27 14.53 -35.07 -0.72
C ARG A 27 14.37 -33.61 -1.13
N TYR A 28 14.52 -33.30 -2.41
CA TYR A 28 14.33 -31.96 -2.95
C TYR A 28 12.89 -31.46 -2.76
N ILE A 29 11.89 -32.28 -3.08
CA ILE A 29 10.47 -31.95 -2.88
C ILE A 29 10.14 -31.77 -1.39
N LYS A 30 10.68 -32.63 -0.50
CA LYS A 30 10.50 -32.46 0.95
C LYS A 30 11.12 -31.14 1.45
N ASN A 31 12.29 -30.77 0.94
CA ASN A 31 12.96 -29.53 1.32
C ASN A 31 12.19 -28.29 0.85
N ILE A 32 11.62 -28.31 -0.37
CA ILE A 32 10.72 -27.26 -0.86
C ILE A 32 9.47 -27.15 0.02
N LYS A 33 8.83 -28.28 0.38
CA LYS A 33 7.65 -28.23 1.26
C LYS A 33 8.00 -27.67 2.65
N ALA A 34 9.16 -28.01 3.20
CA ALA A 34 9.64 -27.48 4.48
C ALA A 34 9.93 -25.97 4.41
N SER A 35 10.58 -25.49 3.35
CA SER A 35 10.86 -24.06 3.16
C SER A 35 9.59 -23.25 2.91
N VAL A 36 8.62 -23.77 2.15
CA VAL A 36 7.31 -23.13 1.91
C VAL A 36 6.47 -23.10 3.19
N VAL A 37 6.49 -24.14 4.02
CA VAL A 37 5.77 -24.15 5.31
C VAL A 37 6.42 -23.21 6.33
N GLY A 38 7.75 -23.15 6.39
CA GLY A 38 8.49 -22.18 7.20
C GLY A 38 8.21 -20.74 6.77
N SER A 39 8.23 -20.49 5.46
CA SER A 39 7.87 -19.19 4.86
C SER A 39 6.41 -18.83 5.13
N LYS A 40 5.45 -19.76 5.02
CA LYS A 40 4.04 -19.52 5.38
C LYS A 40 3.83 -19.17 6.85
N LYS A 41 4.58 -19.78 7.79
CA LYS A 41 4.53 -19.42 9.22
C LYS A 41 5.09 -18.02 9.46
N THR A 42 6.20 -17.66 8.83
CA THR A 42 6.80 -16.33 8.91
C THR A 42 5.92 -15.28 8.24
N ILE A 43 5.34 -15.57 7.07
CA ILE A 43 4.36 -14.72 6.39
C ILE A 43 3.12 -14.53 7.26
N ASN A 44 2.54 -15.59 7.84
CA ASN A 44 1.41 -15.44 8.75
C ASN A 44 1.78 -14.65 10.02
N TYR A 45 3.00 -14.79 10.53
CA TYR A 45 3.48 -14.02 11.67
C TYR A 45 3.69 -12.53 11.32
N LEU A 46 4.28 -12.24 10.15
CA LEU A 46 4.45 -10.89 9.62
C LEU A 46 3.11 -10.25 9.26
N LEU A 47 2.18 -11.01 8.66
CA LEU A 47 0.80 -10.59 8.40
C LEU A 47 0.06 -10.32 9.71
N ARG A 48 0.26 -11.10 10.78
CA ARG A 48 -0.39 -10.89 12.09
C ARG A 48 0.19 -9.70 12.86
N ARG A 49 1.51 -9.43 12.71
CA ARG A 49 2.19 -8.27 13.30
C ARG A 49 1.88 -6.98 12.55
N ASN A 50 1.90 -7.02 11.21
CA ASN A 50 1.47 -5.90 10.37
C ASN A 50 -0.03 -5.64 10.52
N THR A 51 -0.90 -6.65 10.60
CA THR A 51 -2.33 -6.39 10.84
C THR A 51 -2.57 -5.75 12.21
N LYS A 52 -1.86 -6.11 13.29
CA LYS A 52 -2.03 -5.43 14.58
C LYS A 52 -1.55 -3.97 14.60
N SER A 53 -0.44 -3.63 13.94
CA SER A 53 0.02 -2.23 13.84
C SER A 53 -0.79 -1.43 12.81
N LEU A 54 -1.20 -2.06 11.70
CA LEU A 54 -2.13 -1.52 10.71
C LEU A 54 -3.49 -1.24 11.34
N LEU A 55 -4.02 -2.14 12.17
CA LEU A 55 -5.32 -1.95 12.84
C LEU A 55 -5.26 -0.76 13.81
N LYS A 56 -4.16 -0.57 14.56
CA LYS A 56 -4.08 0.50 15.58
C LYS A 56 -4.13 1.92 14.99
N ASN A 57 -3.65 2.13 13.77
CA ASN A 57 -3.77 3.40 13.04
C ASN A 57 -4.94 3.43 12.03
N ARG A 58 -5.47 2.28 11.60
CA ARG A 58 -6.68 2.16 10.78
C ARG A 58 -7.99 2.26 11.56
N TYR A 59 -7.95 2.17 12.89
CA TYR A 59 -9.15 2.22 13.74
C TYR A 59 -10.00 3.49 13.55
N ASN A 60 -9.51 4.51 12.84
CA ASN A 60 -10.25 5.73 12.50
C ASN A 60 -10.64 5.91 11.02
N MET A 61 -10.27 4.99 10.12
CA MET A 61 -10.59 5.14 8.67
C MET A 61 -11.58 4.10 8.15
N PHE A 62 -11.70 2.95 8.82
CA PHE A 62 -12.56 1.83 8.39
C PHE A 62 -13.87 1.72 9.17
N ASN A 63 -14.08 2.60 10.15
CA ASN A 63 -15.34 2.72 10.87
C ASN A 63 -16.10 3.93 10.34
N ILE A 64 -16.53 3.86 9.07
CA ILE A 64 -17.77 4.54 8.65
C ILE A 64 -18.86 3.77 9.37
N HIS A 65 -19.10 4.12 10.64
CA HIS A 65 -20.13 3.51 11.45
C HIS A 65 -21.47 3.63 10.71
N ASN A 66 -22.22 2.51 10.67
CA ASN A 66 -23.66 2.50 10.51
C ASN A 66 -24.28 3.58 11.43
N ARG A 67 -24.49 4.79 10.91
CA ARG A 67 -24.99 5.96 11.66
C ARG A 67 -26.19 6.60 10.99
N ASN A 68 -26.96 5.79 10.26
CA ASN A 68 -28.17 6.27 9.61
C ASN A 68 -29.32 6.54 10.61
N GLU A 69 -29.15 6.28 11.91
CA GLU A 69 -30.22 6.47 12.91
C GLU A 69 -30.11 7.76 13.74
N ASP A 70 -28.94 8.41 13.84
CA ASP A 70 -28.72 9.55 14.77
C ASP A 70 -28.31 10.88 14.11
N ALA A 71 -28.18 10.91 12.79
CA ALA A 71 -27.75 12.10 12.07
C ALA A 71 -28.89 13.13 11.99
N LYS A 72 -28.65 14.35 12.50
CA LYS A 72 -29.64 15.44 12.40
C LYS A 72 -29.32 16.34 11.20
N VAL A 73 -30.29 16.46 10.30
CA VAL A 73 -30.22 17.34 9.13
C VAL A 73 -30.78 18.71 9.51
N TYR A 74 -30.00 19.76 9.25
CA TYR A 74 -30.38 21.14 9.50
C TYR A 74 -30.22 21.98 8.23
N ASN A 75 -31.18 22.87 7.99
CA ASN A 75 -31.06 23.96 7.01
C ASN A 75 -30.83 25.26 7.80
N ILE A 76 -29.59 25.76 7.81
CA ILE A 76 -29.19 26.92 8.61
C ILE A 76 -28.86 28.07 7.66
N ASN A 77 -29.87 28.74 7.09
CA ASN A 77 -29.75 30.07 6.46
C ASN A 77 -28.54 30.28 5.49
N SER A 78 -28.11 29.22 4.80
CA SER A 78 -27.14 29.24 3.70
C SER A 78 -27.60 28.22 2.66
N ASP A 79 -27.28 28.40 1.38
CA ASP A 79 -27.71 27.56 0.25
C ASP A 79 -27.21 26.08 0.29
N GLU A 80 -26.73 25.60 1.44
CA GLU A 80 -26.16 24.26 1.64
C GLU A 80 -26.84 23.55 2.82
N ASP A 81 -27.22 22.27 2.62
CA ASP A 81 -27.73 21.42 3.70
C ASP A 81 -26.60 20.93 4.62
N VAL A 82 -26.91 20.79 5.90
CA VAL A 82 -25.92 20.40 6.92
C VAL A 82 -26.35 19.13 7.65
N ILE A 83 -25.46 18.14 7.74
CA ILE A 83 -25.64 16.96 8.61
C ILE A 83 -24.68 17.08 9.79
N ARG A 84 -25.21 16.95 11.01
CA ARG A 84 -24.40 16.83 12.23
C ARG A 84 -24.52 15.42 12.79
N TYR A 85 -23.38 14.75 12.93
CA TYR A 85 -23.30 13.38 13.46
C TYR A 85 -23.02 13.38 14.96
N ALA A 86 -23.47 12.34 15.66
CA ALA A 86 -23.30 12.21 17.10
C ALA A 86 -21.82 12.15 17.57
N ASN A 87 -20.90 11.73 16.71
CA ASN A 87 -19.46 11.75 17.02
C ASN A 87 -18.78 13.10 16.84
N GLY A 88 -19.51 14.13 16.40
CA GLY A 88 -18.97 15.46 16.12
C GLY A 88 -18.55 15.68 14.67
N ASP A 89 -18.72 14.72 13.76
CA ASP A 89 -18.54 15.00 12.33
C ASP A 89 -19.62 15.98 11.86
N VAL A 90 -19.25 16.88 10.95
CA VAL A 90 -20.15 17.84 10.32
C VAL A 90 -19.97 17.76 8.82
N TYR A 91 -21.05 17.43 8.11
CA TYR A 91 -21.09 17.49 6.66
C TYR A 91 -21.88 18.72 6.20
N LYS A 92 -21.40 19.36 5.14
CA LYS A 92 -22.06 20.43 4.43
C LYS A 92 -22.05 20.12 2.94
N GLY A 93 -23.19 20.12 2.29
CA GLY A 93 -23.27 19.84 0.86
C GLY A 93 -24.59 19.19 0.48
N GLN A 94 -24.56 18.49 -0.65
CA GLN A 94 -25.75 17.85 -1.20
C GLN A 94 -26.18 16.63 -0.36
N ILE A 95 -27.49 16.50 -0.13
CA ILE A 95 -28.06 15.39 0.64
C ILE A 95 -29.14 14.73 -0.20
N LYS A 96 -29.14 13.40 -0.23
CA LYS A 96 -30.20 12.61 -0.85
C LYS A 96 -30.68 11.56 0.14
N SER A 97 -31.98 11.52 0.40
CA SER A 97 -32.58 10.54 1.32
C SER A 97 -31.93 10.51 2.71
N GLY A 98 -31.49 11.67 3.22
CA GLY A 98 -30.88 11.81 4.55
C GLY A 98 -29.41 11.39 4.65
N ILE A 99 -28.75 11.04 3.54
CA ILE A 99 -27.32 10.68 3.50
C ILE A 99 -26.53 11.61 2.58
N ARG A 100 -25.19 11.63 2.75
CA ARG A 100 -24.27 12.44 1.93
C ARG A 100 -24.26 11.93 0.50
N GLU A 101 -24.48 12.82 -0.45
CA GLU A 101 -24.55 12.53 -1.89
C GLU A 101 -24.03 13.73 -2.66
N GLY A 102 -23.43 13.58 -3.83
CA GLY A 102 -23.00 14.72 -4.64
C GLY A 102 -21.80 15.49 -4.05
N LEU A 103 -21.64 16.75 -4.41
CA LEU A 103 -20.55 17.59 -3.89
C LEU A 103 -20.81 18.01 -2.45
N GLY A 104 -19.77 17.88 -1.62
CA GLY A 104 -19.81 18.42 -0.27
C GLY A 104 -18.50 18.27 0.49
N THR A 105 -18.47 18.89 1.66
CA THR A 105 -17.35 18.92 2.59
C THR A 105 -17.73 18.25 3.90
N CYS A 106 -16.95 17.26 4.33
CA CYS A 106 -17.06 16.66 5.66
C CYS A 106 -15.88 17.11 6.53
N TYR A 107 -16.20 17.75 7.65
CA TYR A 107 -15.29 18.06 8.74
C TYR A 107 -15.39 16.93 9.76
N PHE A 108 -14.33 16.14 9.88
CA PHE A 108 -14.31 15.01 10.79
C PHE A 108 -13.91 15.45 12.21
N ALA A 109 -14.43 14.75 13.22
CA ALA A 109 -14.12 15.02 14.62
C ALA A 109 -12.62 14.86 14.96
N ASN A 110 -11.89 14.06 14.18
CA ASN A 110 -10.44 13.92 14.29
C ASN A 110 -9.65 15.09 13.68
N LYS A 111 -10.34 16.13 13.19
CA LYS A 111 -9.81 17.33 12.50
C LYS A 111 -9.38 17.10 11.05
N ASP A 112 -9.62 15.92 10.48
CA ASP A 112 -9.48 15.74 9.04
C ASP A 112 -10.61 16.45 8.31
N VAL A 113 -10.40 16.77 7.04
CA VAL A 113 -11.39 17.37 6.17
C VAL A 113 -11.38 16.66 4.82
N TYR A 114 -12.54 16.26 4.33
CA TYR A 114 -12.71 15.83 2.95
C TYR A 114 -13.61 16.80 2.21
N GLU A 115 -13.18 17.25 1.04
CA GLU A 115 -13.96 18.04 0.09
C GLU A 115 -13.99 17.28 -1.24
N GLY A 116 -15.17 16.93 -1.74
CA GLY A 116 -15.27 16.19 -2.99
C GLY A 116 -16.62 15.58 -3.24
N MET A 117 -16.64 14.58 -4.13
CA MET A 117 -17.85 13.87 -4.49
C MET A 117 -18.19 12.78 -3.48
N TRP A 118 -19.46 12.69 -3.14
CA TRP A 118 -20.05 11.72 -2.26
C TRP A 118 -21.04 10.86 -3.01
N LYS A 119 -21.09 9.57 -2.66
CA LYS A 119 -22.11 8.65 -3.16
C LYS A 119 -22.41 7.62 -2.08
N ASP A 120 -23.69 7.44 -1.76
CA ASP A 120 -24.11 6.45 -0.77
C ASP A 120 -23.31 6.57 0.55
N ASP A 121 -23.12 7.80 1.03
CA ASP A 121 -22.38 8.13 2.26
C ASP A 121 -20.86 7.92 2.23
N LYS A 122 -20.27 7.65 1.05
CA LYS A 122 -18.84 7.41 0.85
C LYS A 122 -18.19 8.45 -0.04
N MET A 123 -16.90 8.71 0.20
CA MET A 123 -16.07 9.50 -0.72
C MET A 123 -15.89 8.74 -2.03
N GLU A 124 -16.08 9.41 -3.15
CA GLU A 124 -16.07 8.82 -4.49
C GLU A 124 -15.47 9.82 -5.49
N CYS A 125 -15.04 9.35 -6.67
CA CYS A 125 -14.51 10.18 -7.76
C CYS A 125 -13.43 11.18 -7.26
N VAL A 126 -13.41 12.40 -7.80
CA VAL A 126 -12.38 13.39 -7.46
C VAL A 126 -12.69 14.03 -6.11
N GLY A 127 -11.68 14.12 -5.26
CA GLY A 127 -11.75 14.87 -4.01
C GLY A 127 -10.39 15.27 -3.47
N LYS A 128 -10.43 15.99 -2.36
CA LYS A 128 -9.27 16.39 -1.57
C LYS A 128 -9.49 16.01 -0.12
N TYR A 129 -8.59 15.22 0.43
CA TYR A 129 -8.56 14.84 1.84
C TYR A 129 -7.39 15.53 2.50
N VAL A 130 -7.66 16.40 3.47
CA VAL A 130 -6.69 17.09 4.31
C VAL A 130 -6.66 16.40 5.66
N PHE A 131 -5.49 15.91 6.05
CA PHE A 131 -5.27 15.28 7.34
C PHE A 131 -5.07 16.33 8.44
N ALA A 132 -5.28 15.94 9.69
CA ALA A 132 -5.09 16.81 10.86
C ALA A 132 -3.68 17.41 10.99
N ASP A 133 -2.66 16.72 10.44
CA ASP A 133 -1.28 17.20 10.36
C ASP A 133 -1.02 18.19 9.21
N ARG A 134 -2.07 18.53 8.44
CA ARG A 134 -2.07 19.39 7.24
C ARG A 134 -1.43 18.77 6.01
N SER A 135 -0.95 17.52 6.07
CA SER A 135 -0.71 16.75 4.85
C SER A 135 -2.04 16.56 4.11
N PHE A 136 -1.98 16.31 2.81
CA PHE A 136 -3.20 16.11 2.04
C PHE A 136 -3.00 15.17 0.86
N TYR A 137 -4.10 14.56 0.45
CA TYR A 137 -4.25 13.83 -0.80
C TYR A 137 -5.26 14.55 -1.69
N SER A 138 -4.96 14.67 -2.98
CA SER A 138 -5.88 15.14 -4.02
C SER A 138 -5.84 14.16 -5.18
N GLY A 139 -6.98 13.61 -5.57
CA GLY A 139 -7.05 12.58 -6.61
C GLY A 139 -8.36 11.81 -6.55
N ASP A 140 -8.35 10.61 -7.14
CA ASP A 140 -9.53 9.77 -7.17
C ASP A 140 -9.75 9.06 -5.82
N PHE A 141 -11.03 8.86 -5.50
CA PHE A 141 -11.54 8.12 -4.38
C PHE A 141 -12.54 7.06 -4.88
N LYS A 142 -12.57 5.93 -4.19
CA LYS A 142 -13.56 4.88 -4.43
C LYS A 142 -13.91 4.21 -3.11
N ASN A 143 -15.19 4.17 -2.76
CA ASN A 143 -15.65 3.61 -1.48
C ASN A 143 -14.91 4.17 -0.24
N GLY A 144 -14.55 5.46 -0.23
CA GLY A 144 -13.83 6.06 0.91
C GLY A 144 -12.32 5.90 0.91
N CYS A 145 -11.73 5.19 -0.06
CA CYS A 145 -10.29 4.98 -0.16
C CYS A 145 -9.67 5.80 -1.30
N LYS A 146 -8.39 6.19 -1.16
CA LYS A 146 -7.58 6.72 -2.27
C LYS A 146 -7.46 5.64 -3.35
N GLU A 147 -7.74 6.02 -4.59
CA GLU A 147 -7.77 5.14 -5.76
C GLU A 147 -7.20 5.90 -6.98
N GLY A 148 -6.90 5.21 -8.08
CA GLY A 148 -6.60 5.87 -9.35
C GLY A 148 -5.32 6.69 -9.32
N ILE A 149 -5.33 7.88 -9.92
CA ILE A 149 -4.18 8.79 -9.92
C ILE A 149 -4.38 9.87 -8.87
N GLY A 150 -3.35 10.11 -8.08
CA GLY A 150 -3.43 11.14 -7.05
C GLY A 150 -2.09 11.74 -6.67
N VAL A 151 -2.20 12.83 -5.93
CA VAL A 151 -1.10 13.61 -5.40
C VAL A 151 -1.22 13.61 -3.88
N TYR A 152 -0.23 13.04 -3.20
CA TYR A 152 -0.08 13.20 -1.76
C TYR A 152 1.02 14.21 -1.47
N THR A 153 0.79 15.13 -0.53
CA THR A 153 1.76 16.14 -0.13
C THR A 153 1.84 16.18 1.39
N CYS A 154 3.07 16.15 1.91
CA CYS A 154 3.40 16.38 3.31
C CYS A 154 4.64 17.27 3.41
N ASP A 155 5.10 17.57 4.62
CA ASP A 155 6.25 18.45 4.85
C ASP A 155 7.55 17.93 4.21
N ASP A 156 7.74 16.61 4.15
CA ASP A 156 8.99 16.01 3.66
C ASP A 156 9.00 15.74 2.15
N TYR A 157 7.85 15.46 1.55
CA TYR A 157 7.75 15.07 0.14
C TYR A 157 6.36 15.26 -0.44
N LYS A 158 6.33 15.31 -1.78
CA LYS A 158 5.13 15.14 -2.58
C LYS A 158 5.25 13.86 -3.42
N TYR A 159 4.23 13.02 -3.42
CA TYR A 159 4.16 11.84 -4.28
C TYR A 159 3.04 12.01 -5.31
N ILE A 160 3.37 11.80 -6.57
CA ILE A 160 2.42 11.79 -7.69
C ILE A 160 2.44 10.39 -8.28
N GLY A 161 1.30 9.71 -8.31
CA GLY A 161 1.28 8.36 -8.86
C GLY A 161 -0.04 7.63 -8.68
N GLN A 162 0.03 6.33 -8.94
CA GLN A 162 -1.11 5.44 -8.79
C GLN A 162 -1.42 5.18 -7.31
N TYR A 163 -2.68 4.95 -7.00
CA TYR A 163 -3.17 4.47 -5.71
C TYR A 163 -4.16 3.31 -5.92
N TYR A 164 -4.13 2.34 -5.00
CA TYR A 164 -5.10 1.25 -4.93
C TYR A 164 -5.43 0.99 -3.47
N ALA A 165 -6.69 1.20 -3.09
CA ALA A 165 -7.17 1.03 -1.71
C ALA A 165 -6.21 1.63 -0.65
N ASP A 166 -5.93 2.93 -0.79
CA ASP A 166 -5.04 3.76 0.05
C ASP A 166 -3.53 3.54 -0.11
N ARG A 167 -3.11 2.52 -0.85
CA ARG A 167 -1.69 2.21 -1.04
C ARG A 167 -1.18 2.82 -2.33
N LYS A 168 0.09 3.27 -2.31
CA LYS A 168 0.80 3.64 -3.53
C LYS A 168 0.81 2.43 -4.48
N GLY A 169 0.35 2.66 -5.70
CA GLY A 169 0.31 1.69 -6.78
C GLY A 169 1.68 1.48 -7.40
N ARG A 170 1.70 0.83 -8.58
CA ARG A 170 2.95 0.34 -9.17
C ARG A 170 3.88 1.46 -9.61
N VAL A 171 3.35 2.55 -10.16
CA VAL A 171 4.17 3.62 -10.74
C VAL A 171 3.89 4.95 -10.06
N GLY A 172 4.96 5.69 -9.75
CA GLY A 172 4.85 7.07 -9.29
C GLY A 172 6.19 7.79 -9.21
N THR A 173 6.14 9.04 -8.78
CA THR A 173 7.28 9.93 -8.63
C THR A 173 7.20 10.63 -7.28
N PHE A 174 8.26 10.53 -6.49
CA PHE A 174 8.49 11.37 -5.33
C PHE A 174 9.19 12.65 -5.78
N HIS A 175 8.64 13.79 -5.40
CA HIS A 175 9.29 15.09 -5.41
C HIS A 175 9.82 15.32 -4.00
N LEU A 176 11.13 15.46 -3.91
CA LEU A 176 11.90 15.57 -2.69
C LEU A 176 12.47 17.00 -2.57
N PRO A 177 13.05 17.39 -1.42
CA PRO A 177 13.70 18.70 -1.26
C PRO A 177 14.80 18.95 -2.31
N GLU A 178 15.22 20.21 -2.43
CA GLU A 178 16.33 20.62 -3.32
C GLU A 178 16.11 20.26 -4.80
N ASN A 179 14.85 20.33 -5.28
CA ASN A 179 14.49 20.00 -6.67
C ASN A 179 14.94 18.57 -7.09
N SER A 180 14.94 17.63 -6.15
CA SER A 180 15.24 16.24 -6.46
C SER A 180 13.96 15.42 -6.70
N TYR A 181 14.06 14.43 -7.56
CA TYR A 181 12.94 13.57 -7.95
C TYR A 181 13.37 12.11 -7.89
N LEU A 182 12.47 11.24 -7.43
CA LEU A 182 12.66 9.80 -7.42
C LEU A 182 11.50 9.13 -8.15
N LYS A 183 11.74 8.69 -9.39
CA LYS A 183 10.79 7.90 -10.18
C LYS A 183 10.87 6.45 -9.71
N VAL A 184 9.73 5.79 -9.50
CA VAL A 184 9.70 4.45 -8.88
C VAL A 184 8.75 3.49 -9.57
N ILE A 185 9.16 2.22 -9.57
CA ILE A 185 8.30 1.05 -9.69
C ILE A 185 8.22 0.39 -8.32
N ILE A 186 7.00 0.22 -7.82
CA ILE A 186 6.69 -0.33 -6.50
C ILE A 186 5.98 -1.68 -6.67
N GLU A 187 6.43 -2.68 -5.92
CA GLU A 187 5.74 -3.95 -5.77
C GLU A 187 5.57 -4.28 -4.30
N ASN A 188 4.34 -4.61 -3.89
CA ASN A 188 3.99 -4.95 -2.51
C ASN A 188 4.45 -3.93 -1.45
N GLY A 189 4.52 -2.65 -1.82
CA GLY A 189 4.98 -1.58 -0.93
C GLY A 189 6.51 -1.46 -0.83
N THR A 190 7.27 -2.05 -1.75
CA THR A 190 8.72 -1.90 -1.85
C THR A 190 9.11 -1.33 -3.20
N ILE A 191 10.06 -0.39 -3.25
CA ILE A 191 10.66 0.08 -4.50
C ILE A 191 11.49 -1.08 -5.06
N VAL A 192 11.10 -1.59 -6.23
CA VAL A 192 11.87 -2.63 -6.94
C VAL A 192 12.81 -2.02 -7.99
N GLU A 193 12.41 -0.89 -8.57
CA GLU A 193 13.24 -0.08 -9.46
C GLU A 193 12.99 1.39 -9.16
N GLY A 194 14.05 2.19 -9.10
CA GLY A 194 13.92 3.61 -8.92
C GLY A 194 15.10 4.38 -9.50
N THR A 195 14.81 5.55 -10.06
CA THR A 195 15.80 6.48 -10.61
C THR A 195 15.69 7.79 -9.85
N TYR A 196 16.72 8.10 -9.09
CA TYR A 196 16.88 9.35 -8.36
C TYR A 196 17.64 10.36 -9.23
N ILE A 197 17.10 11.56 -9.31
CA ILE A 197 17.58 12.64 -10.16
C ILE A 197 17.65 13.91 -9.31
N ARG A 198 18.81 14.56 -9.30
CA ARG A 198 19.01 15.88 -8.68
C ARG A 198 19.70 16.81 -9.68
N GLU A 199 19.28 18.08 -9.68
CA GLU A 199 19.85 19.09 -10.58
C GLU A 199 21.38 19.17 -10.46
N GLY A 200 22.09 19.03 -11.59
CA GLY A 200 23.55 19.06 -11.63
C GLY A 200 24.26 17.77 -11.21
N HIS A 201 23.53 16.68 -10.98
CA HIS A 201 24.09 15.38 -10.61
C HIS A 201 23.70 14.29 -11.61
N GLU A 202 24.51 13.23 -11.67
CA GLU A 202 24.18 12.03 -12.43
C GLU A 202 22.97 11.30 -11.81
N GLU A 203 22.29 10.50 -12.62
CA GLU A 203 21.17 9.68 -12.14
C GLU A 203 21.69 8.54 -11.25
N GLU A 204 21.03 8.34 -10.12
CA GLU A 204 21.36 7.28 -9.17
C GLU A 204 20.23 6.22 -9.15
N TYR A 205 20.59 4.95 -9.08
CA TYR A 205 19.63 3.84 -9.05
C TYR A 205 19.36 3.35 -7.63
N ILE A 206 18.09 3.18 -7.29
CA ILE A 206 17.62 2.76 -5.97
C ILE A 206 16.65 1.59 -6.06
N TYR A 207 16.82 0.62 -5.16
CA TYR A 207 16.00 -0.59 -5.11
C TYR A 207 15.92 -1.13 -3.67
N ASN A 208 15.00 -2.06 -3.41
CA ASN A 208 14.77 -2.69 -2.10
C ASN A 208 14.48 -1.70 -0.95
N VAL A 209 13.76 -0.62 -1.23
CA VAL A 209 13.34 0.36 -0.20
C VAL A 209 11.90 0.11 0.21
N ASP A 210 11.68 -0.17 1.49
CA ASP A 210 10.34 -0.38 2.05
C ASP A 210 9.57 0.94 2.18
N LEU A 211 8.37 0.97 1.60
CA LEU A 211 7.40 2.08 1.64
C LEU A 211 6.11 1.68 2.39
N SER A 212 6.06 0.49 2.99
CA SER A 212 4.86 -0.06 3.62
C SER A 212 4.36 0.76 4.82
N ASN A 213 5.27 1.48 5.48
CA ASN A 213 4.95 2.42 6.54
C ASN A 213 5.07 3.86 6.03
N GLU A 214 3.93 4.54 5.84
CA GLU A 214 3.89 5.91 5.32
C GLU A 214 4.71 6.90 6.16
N ARG A 215 4.86 6.67 7.48
CA ARG A 215 5.65 7.52 8.38
C ARG A 215 7.16 7.32 8.26
N GLU A 216 7.60 6.23 7.63
CA GLU A 216 9.02 5.89 7.48
C GLU A 216 9.53 6.02 6.04
N VAL A 217 8.67 6.34 5.08
CA VAL A 217 9.02 6.45 3.65
C VAL A 217 10.30 7.27 3.43
N ILE A 218 10.37 8.49 3.97
CA ILE A 218 11.50 9.38 3.73
C ILE A 218 12.75 8.94 4.49
N LYS A 219 12.57 8.43 5.71
CA LYS A 219 13.67 7.83 6.47
C LYS A 219 14.27 6.65 5.69
N ASN A 220 13.45 5.80 5.11
CA ASN A 220 13.88 4.62 4.38
C ASN A 220 14.61 5.03 3.08
N ILE A 221 14.06 5.97 2.31
CA ILE A 221 14.71 6.53 1.12
C ILE A 221 16.07 7.14 1.48
N ARG A 222 16.12 8.04 2.46
CA ARG A 222 17.39 8.69 2.88
C ARG A 222 18.42 7.68 3.40
N SER A 223 17.99 6.64 4.11
CA SER A 223 18.90 5.62 4.65
C SER A 223 19.60 4.78 3.57
N TYR A 224 19.02 4.69 2.36
CA TYR A 224 19.64 3.99 1.24
C TYR A 224 20.95 4.68 0.82
N PHE A 225 20.90 6.00 0.62
CA PHE A 225 22.07 6.79 0.19
C PHE A 225 23.17 6.88 1.25
N VAL A 226 22.85 6.78 2.54
CA VAL A 226 23.87 6.75 3.60
C VAL A 226 24.62 5.41 3.64
N ARG A 227 23.93 4.29 3.36
CA ARG A 227 24.52 2.94 3.39
C ARG A 227 25.51 2.70 2.26
N ASP A 228 25.28 3.31 1.09
CA ASP A 228 26.16 3.13 -0.06
C ASP A 228 27.56 3.72 0.20
N VAL A 229 27.62 4.87 0.89
CA VAL A 229 28.89 5.52 1.26
C VAL A 229 29.69 4.71 2.29
N SER A 230 29.03 3.92 3.15
CA SER A 230 29.70 3.10 4.18
C SER A 230 30.31 1.79 3.66
N ASN A 231 30.07 1.45 2.39
CA ASN A 231 30.60 0.26 1.73
C ASN A 231 31.73 0.58 0.72
N ILE A 232 32.23 1.82 0.74
CA ILE A 232 33.41 2.30 -0.01
C ILE A 232 34.55 2.51 0.99
#